data_AF-A0A844G8K7-F1
#
_entry.id   AF-A0A844G8K7-F1
#
_cell.length_a   1.000
_cell.length_b   1.000
_cell.length_c   1.000
_cell.angle_alpha   90.00
_cell.angle_beta   90.00
_cell.angle_gamma   90.00
#
_symmetry.space_group_name_H-M   'P 1'
#
loop_
_entity.id
_entity.type
_entity.pdbx_description
1 polymer ?
#
loop_
_entity_poly.entity_id
_entity_poly.type
_entity_poly.pdbx_seq_one_letter_code
_entity_poly.pdbx_strand_id
1 'polypeptide(L)'
;MKKAALVLLLLGACVLTFSMSFRKEPVPAELREIAVEPETAAAAEKFARDIQRIAKQKTPREFGRHCADLQDKTLSGSYRALKQYDERGMAVSGITRMAKTPDTCTLTLSNSSGVEALMVCRHTGGEWKFVCFSPVRALLQ
;
A
#
# COMPACT_ATOMS: atom_id res chain seq x y z
N MET A 1 -44.34 15.07 0.42
CA MET A 1 -43.28 15.06 -0.62
C MET A 1 -41.99 15.82 -0.24
N LYS A 2 -42.02 16.88 0.59
CA LYS A 2 -40.81 17.69 0.91
C LYS A 2 -39.72 17.01 1.77
N LYS A 3 -40.05 15.98 2.57
CA LYS A 3 -39.08 15.30 3.46
C LYS A 3 -38.21 14.26 2.75
N ALA A 4 -38.73 13.57 1.74
CA ALA A 4 -37.99 12.54 0.99
C ALA A 4 -36.87 13.14 0.12
N ALA A 5 -37.13 14.31 -0.48
CA ALA A 5 -36.13 15.04 -1.25
C ALA A 5 -34.96 15.53 -0.37
N LEU A 6 -35.24 15.95 0.87
CA LEU A 6 -34.22 16.39 1.83
C LEU A 6 -33.31 15.24 2.28
N VAL A 7 -33.88 14.05 2.51
CA VAL A 7 -33.13 12.84 2.88
C VAL A 7 -32.24 12.35 1.73
N LEU A 8 -32.73 12.40 0.49
CA LEU A 8 -31.93 12.09 -0.71
C LEU A 8 -30.76 13.06 -0.90
N LEU A 9 -30.98 14.36 -0.65
CA LEU A 9 -29.92 15.38 -0.67
C LEU A 9 -28.85 15.14 0.39
N LEU A 10 -29.25 14.76 1.61
CA LEU A 10 -28.33 14.45 2.71
C LEU A 10 -27.53 13.15 2.46
N LEU A 11 -28.16 12.12 1.91
CA LEU A 11 -27.47 10.89 1.50
C LEU A 11 -26.48 11.14 0.36
N GLY A 12 -26.85 11.96 -0.63
CA GLY A 12 -25.94 12.37 -1.71
C GLY A 12 -24.73 13.14 -1.20
N ALA A 13 -24.91 14.04 -0.23
CA ALA A 13 -23.82 14.78 0.40
C ALA A 13 -22.87 13.86 1.19
N CYS A 14 -23.39 12.88 1.93
CA CYS A 14 -22.57 11.89 2.64
C CYS A 14 -21.71 11.05 1.68
N VAL A 15 -22.26 10.60 0.55
CA VAL A 15 -21.52 9.83 -0.47
C VAL A 15 -20.41 10.68 -1.11
N LEU A 16 -20.66 11.97 -1.35
CA LEU A 16 -19.66 12.90 -1.90
C LEU A 16 -18.54 13.21 -0.89
N THR A 17 -18.84 13.32 0.41
CA THR A 17 -17.79 13.48 1.43
C THR A 17 -16.97 12.21 1.64
N PHE A 18 -17.60 11.02 1.62
CA PHE A 18 -16.88 9.76 1.78
C PHE A 18 -15.96 9.48 0.58
N SER A 19 -16.38 9.81 -0.64
CA SER A 19 -15.55 9.65 -1.83
C SER A 19 -14.38 10.64 -1.90
N MET A 20 -14.46 11.80 -1.24
CA MET A 20 -13.31 12.68 -1.05
C MET A 20 -12.31 12.19 0.00
N SER A 21 -12.77 11.51 1.07
CA SER A 21 -11.86 10.91 2.07
C SER A 21 -11.10 9.68 1.56
N PHE A 22 -11.53 9.10 0.43
CA PHE A 22 -10.80 8.04 -0.29
C PHE A 22 -9.99 8.56 -1.47
N ARG A 23 -9.71 9.87 -1.55
CA ARG A 23 -8.62 10.35 -2.40
C ARG A 23 -7.32 9.87 -1.79
N LYS A 24 -6.89 8.66 -2.20
CA LYS A 24 -5.49 8.29 -2.36
C LYS A 24 -4.79 9.55 -2.83
N GLU A 25 -3.92 10.13 -2.01
CA GLU A 25 -3.06 11.20 -2.50
C GLU A 25 -2.44 10.71 -3.81
N PRO A 26 -2.65 11.42 -4.92
CA PRO A 26 -2.01 11.05 -6.16
C PRO A 26 -0.51 11.04 -5.89
N VAL A 27 0.13 9.93 -6.24
CA VAL A 27 1.59 9.75 -6.26
C VAL A 27 2.20 11.07 -6.78
N PRO A 28 2.98 11.82 -5.97
CA PRO A 28 3.46 13.14 -6.34
C PRO A 28 4.14 13.11 -7.71
N ALA A 29 3.82 14.07 -8.58
CA ALA A 29 4.35 14.16 -9.94
C ALA A 29 5.88 14.25 -10.02
N GLU A 30 6.54 14.51 -8.89
CA GLU A 30 8.00 14.56 -8.74
C GLU A 30 8.67 13.18 -8.63
N LEU A 31 7.88 12.10 -8.60
CA LEU A 31 8.38 10.73 -8.59
C LEU A 31 8.86 10.33 -9.99
N ARG A 32 10.09 10.74 -10.33
CA ARG A 32 10.80 10.19 -11.48
C ARG A 32 11.06 8.71 -11.24
N GLU A 33 10.79 7.87 -12.25
CA GLU A 33 11.36 6.53 -12.34
C GLU A 33 12.88 6.71 -12.47
N ILE A 34 13.59 6.65 -11.35
CA ILE A 34 15.04 6.76 -11.31
C ILE A 34 15.58 5.34 -11.55
N ALA A 35 16.58 5.20 -12.42
CA ALA A 35 17.35 3.96 -12.52
C ALA A 35 17.85 3.60 -11.12
N VAL A 36 17.30 2.53 -10.55
CA VAL A 36 17.56 2.18 -9.16
C VAL A 36 18.96 1.58 -9.08
N GLU A 37 19.84 2.20 -8.32
CA GLU A 37 21.13 1.60 -7.97
C GLU A 37 20.90 0.15 -7.47
N PRO A 38 21.62 -0.86 -7.99
CA PRO A 38 21.34 -2.27 -7.69
C PRO A 38 21.27 -2.59 -6.20
N GLU A 39 22.11 -1.94 -5.39
CA GLU A 39 22.13 -2.04 -3.93
C GLU A 39 20.84 -1.50 -3.28
N THR A 40 20.29 -0.41 -3.82
CA THR A 40 19.03 0.18 -3.33
C THR A 40 17.84 -0.71 -3.73
N ALA A 41 17.87 -1.29 -4.92
CA ALA A 41 16.86 -2.24 -5.38
C ALA A 41 16.86 -3.49 -4.48
N ALA A 42 18.04 -4.06 -4.21
CA ALA A 42 18.17 -5.24 -3.34
C ALA A 42 17.67 -4.95 -1.91
N ALA A 43 17.98 -3.78 -1.35
CA ALA A 43 17.49 -3.38 -0.04
C ALA A 43 15.96 -3.21 -0.01
N ALA A 44 15.39 -2.59 -1.05
CA ALA A 44 13.94 -2.43 -1.18
C ALA A 44 13.23 -3.78 -1.36
N GLU A 45 13.79 -4.70 -2.15
CA GLU A 45 13.26 -6.05 -2.32
C GLU A 45 13.28 -6.83 -1.01
N LYS A 46 14.40 -6.75 -0.28
CA LYS A 46 14.52 -7.36 1.04
C LYS A 46 13.46 -6.82 1.99
N PHE A 47 13.27 -5.50 2.03
CA PHE A 47 12.22 -4.86 2.83
C PHE A 47 10.84 -5.41 2.48
N ALA A 48 10.48 -5.44 1.19
CA ALA A 48 9.17 -5.91 0.74
C ALA A 48 8.92 -7.38 1.13
N ARG A 49 9.91 -8.26 0.94
CA ARG A 49 9.85 -9.67 1.34
C ARG A 49 9.73 -9.82 2.85
N ASP A 50 10.47 -9.03 3.63
CA ASP A 50 10.39 -9.06 5.09
C ASP A 50 9.00 -8.64 5.58
N ILE A 51 8.41 -7.58 5.03
CA ILE A 51 7.05 -7.16 5.37
C ILE A 51 6.02 -8.26 5.03
N GLN A 52 6.13 -8.89 3.86
CA GLN A 52 5.25 -10.00 3.48
C GLN A 52 5.40 -11.19 4.46
N ARG A 53 6.63 -11.56 4.80
CA ARG A 53 6.94 -12.64 5.75
C ARG A 53 6.39 -12.33 7.15
N ILE A 54 6.55 -11.10 7.63
CA ILE A 54 6.02 -10.67 8.93
C ILE A 54 4.49 -10.74 8.91
N ALA A 55 3.84 -10.21 7.87
CA ALA A 55 2.39 -10.26 7.74
C ALA A 55 1.85 -11.70 7.77
N LYS A 56 2.58 -12.64 7.16
CA LYS A 56 2.27 -14.08 7.17
C LYS A 56 2.38 -14.70 8.56
N GLN A 57 3.50 -14.45 9.25
CA GLN A 57 3.86 -15.17 10.48
C GLN A 57 3.30 -14.53 11.76
N LYS A 58 3.01 -13.24 11.75
CA LYS A 58 2.74 -12.45 12.96
C LYS A 58 1.28 -12.05 13.08
N THR A 59 0.85 -11.83 14.32
CA THR A 59 -0.47 -11.25 14.61
C THR A 59 -0.54 -9.81 14.10
N PRO A 60 -1.76 -9.25 13.87
CA PRO A 60 -1.90 -7.85 13.47
C PRO A 60 -1.20 -6.86 14.42
N ARG A 61 -1.22 -7.15 15.73
CA ARG A 61 -0.58 -6.31 16.76
C ARG A 61 0.94 -6.29 16.62
N GLU A 62 1.56 -7.46 16.38
CA GLU A 62 3.00 -7.56 16.16
C GLU A 62 3.41 -6.94 14.83
N PHE A 63 2.63 -7.15 13.77
CA PHE A 63 2.83 -6.51 12.47
C PHE A 63 2.85 -4.98 12.58
N GLY A 64 1.97 -4.41 13.42
CA GLY A 64 1.93 -2.97 13.69
C GLY A 64 3.27 -2.34 14.07
N ARG A 65 4.19 -3.08 14.72
CA ARG A 65 5.53 -2.57 15.09
C ARG A 65 6.42 -2.24 13.89
N HIS A 66 6.08 -2.78 12.73
CA HIS A 66 6.76 -2.52 11.46
C HIS A 66 6.07 -1.44 10.63
N CYS A 67 4.96 -0.90 11.13
CA CYS A 67 4.16 0.09 10.44
C CYS A 67 4.53 1.50 10.90
N ALA A 68 4.43 2.46 9.98
CA ALA A 68 4.84 3.83 10.22
C ALA A 68 3.83 4.58 11.10
N ASP A 69 2.56 4.17 11.07
CA ASP A 69 1.49 4.67 11.93
C ASP A 69 0.56 3.52 12.34
N LEU A 70 0.43 3.31 13.65
CA LEU A 70 -0.43 2.29 14.24
C LEU A 70 -1.91 2.67 14.20
N GLN A 71 -2.23 3.96 14.09
CA GLN A 71 -3.58 4.49 14.08
C GLN A 71 -4.15 4.63 12.67
N ASP A 72 -3.36 4.33 11.64
CA ASP A 72 -3.82 4.35 10.26
C ASP A 72 -4.96 3.34 10.06
N LYS A 73 -6.14 3.86 9.70
CA LYS A 73 -7.36 3.08 9.48
C LYS A 73 -7.22 2.10 8.32
N THR A 74 -6.32 2.37 7.38
CA THR A 74 -6.05 1.52 6.21
C THR A 74 -5.15 0.32 6.53
N LEU A 75 -4.50 0.32 7.69
CA LEU A 75 -3.52 -0.70 8.07
C LEU A 75 -4.11 -2.11 8.12
N SER A 76 -5.32 -2.24 8.67
CA SER A 76 -6.02 -3.53 8.75
C SER A 76 -6.33 -4.11 7.35
N GLY A 77 -6.71 -3.24 6.41
CA GLY A 77 -6.93 -3.60 5.00
C GLY A 77 -5.64 -4.01 4.32
N SER A 78 -4.57 -3.25 4.53
CA SER A 78 -3.24 -3.54 3.99
C SER A 78 -2.68 -4.88 4.51
N TYR A 79 -2.79 -5.15 5.81
CA TYR A 79 -2.39 -6.43 6.41
C TYR A 79 -3.15 -7.61 5.82
N ARG A 80 -4.48 -7.48 5.68
CA ARG A 80 -5.32 -8.52 5.05
C ARG A 80 -4.94 -8.73 3.58
N ALA A 81 -4.71 -7.64 2.85
CA ALA A 81 -4.32 -7.70 1.45
C ALA A 81 -2.95 -8.38 1.27
N LEU A 82 -1.97 -8.10 2.13
CA LEU A 82 -0.68 -8.81 2.14
C LEU A 82 -0.84 -10.32 2.37
N LYS A 83 -1.69 -10.72 3.33
CA LYS A 83 -1.98 -12.14 3.57
C LYS A 83 -2.62 -12.81 2.36
N GLN A 84 -3.65 -12.20 1.79
CA GLN A 84 -4.31 -12.71 0.59
C GLN A 84 -3.37 -12.77 -0.61
N TYR A 85 -2.44 -11.81 -0.71
CA TYR A 85 -1.45 -11.79 -1.76
C TYR A 85 -0.52 -13.01 -1.65
N ASP A 86 -0.01 -13.30 -0.45
CA ASP A 86 0.78 -14.52 -0.19
C ASP A 86 -0.01 -15.83 -0.38
N GLU A 87 -1.24 -15.91 0.18
CA GLU A 87 -2.10 -17.11 0.13
C GLU A 87 -2.46 -17.53 -1.30
N ARG A 88 -2.53 -16.58 -2.22
CA ARG A 88 -2.76 -16.82 -3.66
C ARG A 88 -1.49 -17.22 -4.41
N GLY A 89 -0.41 -17.56 -3.70
CA GLY A 89 0.89 -17.87 -4.29
C GLY A 89 1.59 -16.65 -4.90
N MET A 90 1.13 -15.43 -4.60
CA MET A 90 1.72 -14.20 -5.13
C MET A 90 2.83 -13.72 -4.18
N ALA A 91 3.82 -14.57 -3.95
CA ALA A 91 5.03 -14.14 -3.29
C ALA A 91 5.72 -13.06 -4.14
N VAL A 92 6.27 -12.03 -3.49
CA VAL A 92 7.08 -11.02 -4.20
C VAL A 92 8.26 -11.73 -4.87
N SER A 93 8.43 -11.59 -6.18
CA SER A 93 9.57 -12.12 -6.93
C SER A 93 10.60 -11.04 -7.25
N GLY A 94 10.20 -9.75 -7.25
CA GLY A 94 11.10 -8.62 -7.43
C GLY A 94 10.37 -7.27 -7.40
N ILE A 95 11.12 -6.21 -7.66
CA ILE A 95 10.61 -4.85 -7.86
C ILE A 95 10.68 -4.49 -9.35
N THR A 96 9.54 -4.09 -9.94
CA THR A 96 9.48 -3.61 -11.34
C THR A 96 9.72 -2.12 -11.44
N ARG A 97 9.32 -1.35 -10.41
CA ARG A 97 9.51 0.10 -10.35
C ARG A 97 9.69 0.57 -8.93
N MET A 98 10.51 1.59 -8.74
CA MET A 98 10.65 2.27 -7.46
C MET A 98 10.62 3.76 -7.68
N ALA A 99 9.87 4.46 -6.84
CA ALA A 99 9.95 5.89 -6.70
C ALA A 99 10.30 6.23 -5.25
N LYS A 100 11.34 7.01 -5.04
CA LYS A 100 11.94 7.23 -3.71
C LYS A 100 12.27 8.70 -3.49
N THR A 101 11.97 9.18 -2.30
CA THR A 101 12.50 10.41 -1.71
C THR A 101 13.35 10.03 -0.48
N PRO A 102 14.03 10.97 0.19
CA PRO A 102 14.75 10.67 1.43
C PRO A 102 13.85 10.02 2.50
N ASP A 103 12.58 10.40 2.55
CA ASP A 103 11.65 10.00 3.61
C ASP A 103 10.60 8.98 3.18
N THR A 104 10.39 8.76 1.88
CA THR A 104 9.32 7.88 1.39
C THR A 104 9.78 7.01 0.24
N CYS A 105 9.17 5.85 0.10
CA CYS A 105 9.29 5.02 -1.08
C CYS A 105 7.93 4.49 -1.54
N THR A 106 7.77 4.36 -2.84
CA THR A 106 6.69 3.60 -3.48
C THR A 106 7.34 2.51 -4.32
N LEU A 107 7.02 1.26 -4.02
CA LEU A 107 7.53 0.08 -4.69
C LEU A 107 6.40 -0.55 -5.51
N THR A 108 6.66 -0.77 -6.79
CA THR A 108 5.85 -1.67 -7.62
C THR A 108 6.51 -3.04 -7.56
N LEU A 109 5.83 -3.96 -6.88
CA LEU A 109 6.25 -5.34 -6.66
C LEU A 109 5.65 -6.20 -7.77
N SER A 110 6.38 -7.20 -8.25
CA SER A 110 5.82 -8.25 -9.10
C SER A 110 5.90 -9.62 -8.42
N ASN A 111 5.04 -10.54 -8.84
CA ASN A 111 5.20 -11.96 -8.56
C ASN A 111 5.73 -12.71 -9.81
N SER A 112 5.97 -14.02 -9.67
CA SER A 112 6.46 -14.87 -10.77
C SER A 112 5.51 -14.96 -11.97
N SER A 113 4.24 -14.58 -11.80
CA SER A 113 3.23 -14.52 -12.85
C SER A 113 3.08 -13.12 -13.47
N GLY A 114 3.90 -12.14 -13.08
CA GLY A 114 3.83 -10.76 -13.57
C GLY A 114 2.67 -9.93 -13.01
N VAL A 115 1.98 -10.41 -11.98
CA VAL A 115 0.96 -9.63 -11.26
C VAL A 115 1.65 -8.59 -10.41
N GLU A 116 1.21 -7.34 -10.52
CA GLU A 116 1.79 -6.23 -9.78
C GLU A 116 1.05 -5.90 -8.48
N ALA A 117 1.79 -5.37 -7.51
CA ALA A 117 1.27 -4.79 -6.30
C ALA A 117 2.05 -3.52 -5.93
N LEU A 118 1.41 -2.62 -5.21
CA LEU A 118 2.03 -1.40 -4.68
C LEU A 118 2.28 -1.57 -3.19
N MET A 119 3.48 -1.18 -2.76
CA MET A 119 3.86 -1.05 -1.37
C MET A 119 4.43 0.34 -1.12
N VAL A 120 3.97 1.01 -0.07
CA VAL A 120 4.50 2.30 0.34
C VAL A 120 5.28 2.14 1.63
N CYS A 121 6.45 2.77 1.71
CA CYS A 121 7.28 2.81 2.89
C CYS A 121 7.66 4.24 3.27
N ARG A 122 7.92 4.47 4.56
CA ARG A 122 8.34 5.77 5.11
C ARG A 122 9.53 5.58 6.03
N HIS A 123 10.54 6.43 5.89
CA HIS A 123 11.69 6.45 6.79
C HIS A 123 11.32 7.25 8.05
N THR A 124 11.36 6.59 9.21
CA THR A 124 11.03 7.22 10.50
C THR A 124 12.00 6.73 11.57
N GLY A 125 12.65 7.65 12.27
CA GLY A 125 13.54 7.29 13.39
C GLY A 125 14.74 6.43 12.98
N GLY A 126 15.27 6.61 11.75
CA GLY A 126 16.42 5.87 11.24
C GLY A 126 16.08 4.50 10.62
N GLU A 127 14.80 4.14 10.53
CA GLU A 127 14.36 2.88 9.93
C GLU A 127 13.26 3.10 8.89
N TRP A 128 13.26 2.28 7.83
CA TRP A 128 12.12 2.18 6.93
C TRP A 128 10.98 1.41 7.58
N LYS A 129 9.79 2.00 7.56
CA LYS A 129 8.54 1.43 8.07
C LYS A 129 7.51 1.27 6.96
N PHE A 130 6.67 0.27 7.09
CA PHE A 130 5.55 0.00 6.20
C PHE A 130 4.44 1.03 6.37
N VAL A 131 3.90 1.55 5.27
CA VAL A 131 2.74 2.46 5.30
C VAL A 131 1.50 1.72 4.85
N CYS A 132 1.49 1.25 3.60
CA CYS A 132 0.33 0.56 3.04
C CYS A 132 0.71 -0.43 1.94
N PHE A 133 -0.24 -1.33 1.65
CA PHE A 133 -0.14 -2.29 0.57
C PHE A 133 -1.45 -2.32 -0.22
N SER A 134 -1.33 -2.31 -1.54
CA SER A 134 -2.46 -2.43 -2.46
C SER A 134 -2.07 -3.40 -3.57
N PRO A 135 -2.73 -4.55 -3.73
CA PRO A 135 -2.60 -5.28 -4.98
C PRO A 135 -3.00 -4.32 -6.10
N VAL A 136 -2.19 -4.21 -7.13
CA VAL A 136 -2.66 -3.59 -8.36
C VAL A 136 -3.61 -4.64 -8.87
N ARG A 137 -4.92 -4.35 -8.79
CA ARG A 137 -5.85 -5.13 -9.60
C ARG A 137 -5.32 -4.94 -11.01
N ALA A 138 -4.63 -5.94 -11.55
CA ALA A 138 -4.81 -6.28 -12.93
C ALA A 138 -6.31 -6.10 -13.13
N LEU A 139 -6.70 -5.25 -14.07
CA LEU A 139 -8.06 -5.25 -14.59
C LEU A 139 -8.34 -6.73 -14.87
N LEU A 140 -9.01 -7.40 -13.92
CA LEU A 140 -9.47 -8.76 -14.05
C LEU A 140 -10.61 -8.60 -15.04
N GLN A 141 -10.22 -8.58 -16.31
CA GLN A 141 -11.08 -8.94 -17.42
C GLN A 141 -11.35 -10.45 -17.32
#